data_AF-A0A7J4P0L8-F1
#
_entry.id   AF-A0A7J4P0L8-F1
#
_cell.length_a   1.000
_cell.length_b   1.000
_cell.length_c   1.000
_cell.angle_alpha   90.00
_cell.angle_beta   90.00
_cell.angle_gamma   90.00
#
_symmetry.space_group_name_H-M   'P 1'
#
loop_
_entity.id
_entity.type
_entity.pdbx_description
1 polymer ?
#
loop_
_entity_poly.entity_id
_entity_poly.type
_entity_poly.pdbx_seq_one_letter_code
_entity_poly.pdbx_strand_id
1 'polypeptide(L)' 'FARIFYRNSFNVGLAAIECPGISKVKTGDEVEIDTVAGTITINGKEKLAIKPLPDFMVQLLNEGGLVPYLKSHMKEW' A
#
# COMPACT_ATOMS: atom_id res chain seq x y z
N PHE A 1 4.94 2.10 10.84
CA PHE A 1 3.80 2.84 11.42
C PHE A 1 3.37 2.25 12.76
N ALA A 2 2.61 2.98 13.59
CA ALA A 2 1.95 2.38 14.76
C ALA A 2 0.89 1.37 14.32
N ARG A 3 0.77 0.24 15.05
CA ARG A 3 -0.08 -0.90 14.64
C ARG A 3 -1.54 -0.55 14.38
N ILE A 4 -2.14 0.30 15.22
CA ILE A 4 -3.55 0.72 15.09
C ILE A 4 -3.74 1.59 13.85
N PHE A 5 -2.84 2.56 13.62
CA PHE A 5 -2.88 3.43 12.45
C PHE A 5 -2.76 2.63 11.16
N TYR A 6 -1.81 1.69 11.12
CA TYR A 6 -1.62 0.81 9.96
C TYR A 6 -2.91 0.07 9.62
N ARG A 7 -3.49 -0.68 10.56
CA ARG A 7 -4.74 -1.41 10.35
C ARG A 7 -5.90 -0.50 9.91
N ASN A 8 -6.07 0.64 10.57
CA ASN A 8 -7.18 1.55 10.27
C ASN A 8 -7.06 2.17 8.87
N SER A 9 -5.84 2.42 8.39
CA SER A 9 -5.60 2.94 7.03
C SER A 9 -6.16 1.97 5.99
N PHE A 10 -5.79 0.68 6.07
CA PHE A 10 -6.30 -0.33 5.13
C PHE A 10 -7.81 -0.55 5.25
N ASN A 11 -8.38 -0.47 6.46
CA ASN A 11 -9.83 -0.61 6.64
C ASN A 11 -10.64 0.43 5.86
N VAL A 12 -10.09 1.63 5.67
CA VAL A 12 -10.73 2.73 4.92
C VAL A 12 -10.23 2.85 3.47
N GLY A 13 -9.46 1.88 2.97
CA GLY A 13 -8.92 1.91 1.61
C GLY A 13 -7.69 2.80 1.44
N LEU A 14 -7.05 3.23 2.53
CA LEU A 14 -5.80 4.01 2.50
C LEU A 14 -4.59 3.08 2.60
N ALA A 15 -3.73 3.10 1.58
CA ALA A 15 -2.49 2.35 1.58
C ALA A 15 -1.45 2.99 2.51
N ALA A 16 -0.98 2.23 3.51
CA ALA A 16 0.14 2.62 4.35
C ALA A 16 1.34 1.71 4.04
N ILE A 17 2.37 2.26 3.39
CA ILE A 17 3.54 1.51 2.90
C ILE A 17 4.78 1.86 3.71
N GLU A 18 5.48 0.84 4.20
CA GLU A 18 6.76 1.02 4.90
C GLU A 18 7.91 0.92 3.90
N CYS A 19 8.71 1.99 3.82
CA CYS A 19 9.85 2.06 2.90
C CYS A 19 11.14 2.45 3.65
N PRO A 20 12.06 1.49 3.86
CA PRO A 20 13.40 1.80 4.32
C PRO A 20 14.09 2.74 3.32
N GLY A 21 14.52 3.92 3.78
CA GLY A 21 15.18 4.90 2.92
C GLY A 21 14.26 5.93 2.25
N ILE A 22 12.98 6.01 2.66
CA ILE A 22 12.04 7.03 2.17
C ILE A 22 12.55 8.47 2.34
N SER A 23 13.47 8.71 3.27
CA SER A 23 14.12 10.01 3.51
C SER A 23 14.88 10.57 2.30
N LYS A 24 15.12 9.76 1.26
CA LYS A 24 15.72 10.21 0.00
C LYS A 24 14.73 10.92 -0.91
N VAL A 25 13.43 10.68 -0.74
CA VAL A 25 12.37 11.38 -1.48
C VAL A 25 12.27 12.81 -0.97
N LYS A 26 12.23 13.77 -1.89
CA LYS A 26 12.07 15.19 -1.61
C LYS A 26 10.70 15.68 -2.05
N THR A 27 10.27 16.78 -1.46
CA THR A 27 9.05 17.48 -1.91
C THR A 27 9.20 17.87 -3.38
N GLY A 28 8.23 17.47 -4.19
CA GLY A 28 8.20 17.72 -5.62
C GLY A 28 8.77 16.58 -6.48
N ASP A 29 9.34 15.53 -5.88
CA ASP A 29 9.72 14.34 -6.63
C ASP A 29 8.49 13.56 -7.11
N GLU A 30 8.56 13.04 -8.33
CA GLU A 30 7.60 12.06 -8.82
C GLU A 30 7.95 10.69 -8.25
N VAL A 31 6.95 10.02 -7.67
CA VAL A 31 7.12 8.72 -7.03
C VAL A 31 6.13 7.73 -7.62
N GLU A 32 6.67 6.65 -8.17
CA GLU A 32 5.91 5.49 -8.62
C GLU A 32 6.07 4.35 -7.62
N ILE A 33 4.98 3.67 -7.27
CA ILE A 33 4.97 2.60 -6.27
C ILE A 33 4.39 1.35 -6.91
N ASP A 34 5.20 0.31 -7.04
CA ASP A 34 4.75 -1.05 -7.33
C ASP A 34 4.66 -1.85 -6.03
N THR A 35 3.44 -1.97 -5.52
CA THR A 35 3.18 -2.67 -4.26
C THR A 35 3.28 -4.19 -4.39
N VAL A 36 3.19 -4.74 -5.60
CA VAL A 36 3.26 -6.19 -5.86
C VAL A 36 4.71 -6.63 -6.04
N ALA A 37 5.47 -5.91 -6.86
CA ALA A 37 6.91 -6.16 -7.00
C ALA A 37 7.71 -5.68 -5.78
N GLY A 38 7.12 -4.83 -4.93
CA GLY A 38 7.77 -4.29 -3.74
C GLY A 38 8.86 -3.28 -4.09
N THR A 39 8.59 -2.38 -5.04
CA THR A 39 9.55 -1.37 -5.50
C THR A 39 8.93 0.02 -5.50
N ILE A 40 9.69 1.02 -5.06
CA ILE A 40 9.38 2.44 -5.23
C ILE A 40 10.41 3.05 -6.18
N THR A 41 9.96 3.75 -7.22
CA THR A 41 10.81 4.46 -8.17
C THR A 41 10.65 5.96 -7.98
N ILE A 42 11.77 6.68 -7.84
CA ILE A 42 11.83 8.13 -7.64
C ILE A 42 12.36 8.78 -8.92
N ASN A 43 11.59 9.69 -9.50
CA ASN A 43 11.90 10.41 -10.74
C ASN A 43 12.36 9.49 -11.89
N GLY A 44 11.82 8.26 -11.96
CA GLY A 44 12.16 7.26 -12.96
C GLY A 44 13.59 6.68 -12.90
N LYS A 45 14.36 6.98 -11.84
CA LYS A 45 15.80 6.66 -11.79
C LYS A 45 16.19 5.86 -10.56
N GLU A 46 15.88 6.37 -9.37
CA GLU A 46 16.29 5.72 -8.14
C GLU A 46 15.22 4.73 -7.67
N LYS A 47 15.64 3.53 -7.28
CA LYS A 47 14.73 2.47 -6.81
C LYS A 47 14.99 2.15 -5.35
N LEU A 48 13.92 2.09 -4.57
CA LEU A 48 13.90 1.63 -3.18
C LEU A 48 13.11 0.33 -3.09
N ALA A 49 13.64 -0.64 -2.36
CA ALA A 49 12.93 -1.88 -2.07
C ALA A 49 12.00 -1.68 -0.88
N ILE A 50 10.78 -2.19 -1.00
CA ILE A 50 9.79 -2.26 0.07
C ILE A 50 9.35 -3.71 0.23
N LYS A 51 8.70 -4.01 1.35
CA LYS A 51 8.03 -5.30 1.49
C LYS A 51 6.82 -5.33 0.55
N PRO A 52 6.69 -6.33 -0.33
CA PRO A 52 5.48 -6.51 -1.12
C PRO A 52 4.24 -6.56 -0.23
N LEU A 53 3.16 -5.93 -0.68
CA LEU A 53 1.86 -6.10 -0.04
C LEU A 53 1.34 -7.50 -0.37
N PRO A 54 0.86 -8.26 0.63
CA PRO A 54 0.16 -9.51 0.37
C PRO A 54 -1.07 -9.27 -0.53
N ASP A 55 -1.38 -10.23 -1.39
CA ASP A 55 -2.47 -10.14 -2.38
C ASP A 55 -3.81 -9.74 -1.76
N PHE A 56 -4.14 -10.30 -0.59
CA PHE A 56 -5.33 -9.93 0.16
C PHE A 56 -5.40 -8.42 0.48
N MET A 57 -4.27 -7.80 0.87
CA MET A 57 -4.26 -6.36 1.15
C MET A 57 -4.40 -5.52 -0.12
N VAL A 58 -3.87 -6.00 -1.25
CA VAL A 58 -4.03 -5.35 -2.55
C VAL A 58 -5.50 -5.40 -3.00
N GLN A 59 -6.16 -6.56 -2.87
CA GLN A 59 -7.59 -6.72 -3.13
C GLN A 59 -8.44 -5.81 -2.24
N LEU A 60 -8.15 -5.80 -0.93
CA LEU A 60 -8.80 -4.93 0.04
C LEU A 60 -8.73 -3.45 -0.37
N LEU A 61 -7.57 -2.98 -0.81
CA LEU A 61 -7.37 -1.61 -1.29
C LEU A 61 -8.14 -1.34 -2.59
N ASN A 62 -8.08 -2.25 -3.55
CA ASN A 62 -8.77 -2.12 -4.84
C ASN A 62 -10.30 -2.07 -4.68
N GLU A 63 -10.84 -2.72 -3.65
CA GLU A 63 -12.27 -2.68 -3.34
C GLU A 63 -12.67 -1.47 -2.46
N GLY A 64 -11.71 -0.62 -2.08
CA GLY A 64 -11.99 0.59 -1.30
C GLY A 64 -12.08 0.34 0.21
N GLY A 65 -11.46 -0.72 0.71
CA GLY A 65 -11.34 -1.03 2.12
C GLY A 65 -12.10 -2.28 2.56
N LEU A 66 -12.16 -2.48 3.88
CA LEU A 66 -12.64 -3.74 4.47
C LEU A 66 -14.14 -3.96 4.32
N VAL A 67 -14.95 -2.92 4.51
CA VAL A 67 -16.42 -3.05 4.44
C VAL A 67 -16.87 -3.40 3.02
N PRO A 68 -16.41 -2.72 1.94
CA PRO A 68 -16.70 -3.13 0.57
C PRO A 68 -16.23 -4.55 0.26
N TYR A 69 -14.99 -4.89 0.64
CA TYR A 69 -14.41 -6.22 0.42
C TYR A 69 -15.29 -7.34 1.01
N LEU A 70 -15.70 -7.17 2.27
CA LEU A 70 -16.56 -8.14 2.94
C LEU A 70 -17.94 -8.25 2.29
N LYS A 71 -18.51 -7.15 1.78
CA LYS A 71 -19.79 -7.20 1.06
C LYS A 71 -19.69 -7.99 -0.24
N SER A 72 -18.60 -7.83 -0.99
CA SER A 72 -18.36 -8.57 -2.23
C SER A 72 -18.17 -10.06 -1.99
N HIS A 73 -17.49 -10.43 -0.90
CA HIS A 73 -17.08 -11.81 -0.61
C HIS A 73 -17.98 -12.52 0.42
N MET A 74 -19.02 -11.86 0.92
CA MET A 74 -19.97 -12.39 1.92
C MET A 74 -20.77 -13.61 1.45
N LYS A 75 -20.78 -13.93 0.15
CA LYS A 75 -21.45 -15.12 -0.39
C LYS A 75 -20.60 -16.40 -0.31
N GLU A 76 -19.31 -16.28 0.02
CA GLU A 76 -18.36 -17.41 0.09
C GLU A 76 -17.94 -17.78 1.52
N TRP A 77 -18.56 -17.15 2.53
CA TRP A 77 -18.31 -17.40 3.96
C TRP A 77 -19.40 -18.24 4.61
#